data_AF-A0A1Y4UEF1-F1
#
_entry.id   AF-A0A1Y4UEF1-F1
#
_cell.length_a   1.000
_cell.length_b   1.000
_cell.length_c   1.000
_cell.angle_alpha   90.00
_cell.angle_beta   90.00
_cell.angle_gamma   90.00
#
_symmetry.space_group_name_H-M   'P 1'
#
loop_
_entity.id
_entity.type
_entity.pdbx_description
1 polymer ?
#
loop_
_entity_poly.entity_id
_entity_poly.type
_entity_poly.pdbx_seq_one_letter_code
_entity_poly.pdbx_strand_id
1 'polypeptide(L)'
;MKKIVVNGSCIGCGLCTASCEYLVENAEGNAEAVIGKVISNEDLSRIKEIVKECPSSALNIVEIKSDGKKGKEAIKDIIKMIENKANEFSVKEITGSDIPLNVDDYDIPVPWSRKEYDRFSSERAARNAAKDEFYSLCYSQSAYRPMLKKVFVEYKINKLRPFYTLEDNDASFYYSYNQEIREFLADIYIKICDALGDSNSISEEWKKFDMPLSKKDFAIEAFDYYDSRSTQSGIMEEFKSRGEYTSIDWYVDMMDFDFDEMYAGEGLFGRTKTKNEWYFTGFNSAAKDFVDDLKHAINMVSDEIEEGAAGFANSAIDSYKKRVKEELKNKAAELKKYINV
;
A
#
# COMPACT_ATOMS: atom_id res chain seq x y z
N MET A 1 -7.24 28.13 28.64
CA MET A 1 -6.49 26.90 28.99
C MET A 1 -5.27 26.79 28.08
N LYS A 2 -4.15 26.21 28.50
CA LYS A 2 -2.90 26.19 27.70
C LYS A 2 -2.44 24.75 27.47
N LYS A 3 -1.89 24.46 26.28
CA LYS A 3 -1.26 23.16 25.97
C LYS A 3 0.09 23.35 25.30
N ILE A 4 0.91 22.31 25.32
CA ILE A 4 2.16 22.25 24.55
C ILE A 4 1.84 21.75 23.14
N VAL A 5 2.49 22.31 22.13
CA VAL A 5 2.54 21.81 20.76
C VAL A 5 4.00 21.67 20.36
N VAL A 6 4.34 20.58 19.68
CA VAL A 6 5.68 20.34 19.13
C VAL A 6 5.62 20.51 17.62
N ASN A 7 6.52 21.32 17.06
CA ASN A 7 6.63 21.50 15.61
C ASN A 7 7.70 20.57 15.00
N GLY A 8 7.77 20.53 13.66
CA GLY A 8 8.67 19.64 12.91
C GLY A 8 10.18 19.95 13.03
N SER A 9 10.58 20.94 13.83
CA SER A 9 12.01 21.24 14.09
C SER A 9 12.57 20.37 15.22
N CYS A 10 11.82 19.41 15.75
CA CYS A 10 12.31 18.52 16.80
C CYS A 10 13.48 17.67 16.29
N ILE A 11 14.51 17.52 17.11
CA ILE A 11 15.74 16.78 16.79
C ILE A 11 15.94 15.53 17.67
N GLY A 12 14.90 15.14 18.42
CA GLY A 12 14.92 13.94 19.26
C GLY A 12 15.96 13.92 20.39
N CYS A 13 16.30 15.06 21.00
CA CYS A 13 17.33 15.11 22.05
C CYS A 13 16.90 14.54 23.43
N GLY A 14 15.62 14.21 23.62
CA GLY A 14 15.08 13.56 24.84
C GLY A 14 15.04 14.41 26.14
N LEU A 15 15.63 15.60 26.16
CA LEU A 15 15.73 16.42 27.39
C LEU A 15 14.37 16.84 27.96
N CYS A 16 13.43 17.18 27.08
CA CYS A 16 12.11 17.65 27.48
C CYS A 16 11.18 16.50 27.90
N THR A 17 11.24 15.33 27.27
CA THR A 17 10.40 14.16 27.60
C THR A 17 10.81 13.53 28.94
N ALA A 18 12.11 13.58 29.29
CA ALA A 18 12.59 13.10 30.58
C ALA A 18 12.13 13.95 31.78
N SER A 19 11.82 15.23 31.57
CA SER A 19 11.56 16.21 32.62
C SER A 19 10.14 16.79 32.60
N CYS A 20 9.34 16.45 31.59
CA CYS A 20 8.01 17.00 31.37
C CYS A 20 6.97 15.90 31.16
N GLU A 21 6.05 15.73 32.11
CA GLU A 21 4.93 14.78 31.99
C GLU A 21 3.90 15.13 30.89
N TYR A 22 4.06 16.29 30.25
CA TYR A 22 3.21 16.78 29.16
C TYR A 22 3.77 16.42 27.78
N LEU A 23 4.94 15.77 27.74
CA LEU A 23 5.63 15.34 26.54
C LEU A 23 5.94 13.84 26.64
N VAL A 24 5.85 13.14 25.53
CA VAL A 24 6.27 11.74 25.38
C VAL A 24 7.13 11.63 24.12
N GLU A 25 7.91 10.56 24.03
CA GLU A 25 8.75 10.28 22.86
C GLU A 25 7.98 9.36 21.90
N ASN A 26 7.98 9.73 20.62
CA ASN A 26 7.36 8.95 19.56
C ASN A 26 8.30 7.86 19.04
N ALA A 27 7.83 7.03 18.10
CA ALA A 27 8.61 5.91 17.55
C ALA A 27 9.89 6.35 16.81
N GLU A 28 9.98 7.59 16.36
CA GLU A 28 11.14 8.17 15.68
C GLU A 28 12.14 8.83 16.65
N GLY A 29 11.86 8.77 17.96
CA GLY A 29 12.68 9.43 18.98
C GLY A 29 12.39 10.92 19.14
N ASN A 30 11.39 11.46 18.45
CA ASN A 30 11.00 12.86 18.55
C ASN A 30 10.02 13.09 19.71
N ALA A 31 10.09 14.27 20.33
CA ALA A 31 9.11 14.64 21.35
C ALA A 31 7.74 14.94 20.71
N GLU A 32 6.67 14.47 21.35
CA GLU A 32 5.28 14.77 21.01
C GLU A 32 4.51 15.20 22.27
N ALA A 33 3.49 16.03 22.11
CA ALA A 33 2.65 16.46 23.23
C ALA A 33 1.68 15.35 23.63
N VAL A 34 1.50 15.15 24.94
CA VAL A 34 0.50 14.19 25.43
C VAL A 34 -0.90 14.71 25.07
N ILE A 35 -1.60 13.95 24.23
CA ILE A 35 -2.91 14.32 23.70
C ILE A 35 -3.89 14.60 24.84
N GLY A 36 -4.54 15.77 24.77
CA GLY A 36 -5.56 16.19 25.75
C GLY A 36 -5.03 16.65 27.11
N LYS A 37 -3.71 16.76 27.30
CA LYS A 37 -3.14 17.23 28.56
C LYS A 37 -3.04 18.76 28.57
N VAL A 38 -3.72 19.39 29.52
CA VAL A 38 -3.74 20.84 29.71
C VAL A 38 -2.73 21.23 30.78
N ILE A 39 -1.90 22.22 30.50
CA ILE A 39 -0.94 22.80 31.44
C ILE A 39 -1.68 23.36 32.64
N SER A 40 -1.39 22.80 33.83
CA SER A 40 -1.86 23.34 35.10
C SER A 40 -1.25 24.73 35.36
N ASN A 41 -1.92 25.57 36.16
CA ASN A 41 -1.36 26.87 36.52
C ASN A 41 -0.06 26.74 37.35
N GLU A 42 0.05 25.66 38.13
CA GLU A 42 1.21 25.33 38.95
C GLU A 42 2.41 24.94 38.09
N ASP A 43 2.19 24.19 37.01
CA ASP A 43 3.24 23.75 36.08
C ASP A 43 3.67 24.83 35.07
N LEU A 44 2.88 25.89 34.90
CA LEU A 44 3.08 26.84 33.80
C LEU A 44 4.47 27.48 33.80
N SER A 45 5.02 27.81 34.97
CA SER A 45 6.36 28.40 35.06
C SER A 45 7.44 27.40 34.64
N ARG A 46 7.37 26.16 35.14
CA ARG A 46 8.28 25.07 34.79
C ARG A 46 8.23 24.76 33.29
N ILE A 47 7.04 24.67 32.71
CA ILE A 47 6.89 24.36 31.28
C ILE A 47 7.43 25.48 30.40
N LYS A 48 7.29 26.74 30.80
CA LYS A 48 7.91 27.87 30.08
C LYS A 48 9.44 27.77 30.05
N GLU A 49 10.07 27.24 31.10
CA GLU A 49 11.50 26.99 31.13
C GLU A 49 11.88 25.85 30.18
N ILE A 50 11.17 24.71 30.24
CA ILE A 50 11.38 23.57 29.35
C ILE A 50 11.25 23.98 27.87
N VAL A 51 10.27 24.83 27.55
CA VAL A 51 10.07 25.37 26.20
C VAL A 51 11.25 26.22 25.74
N LYS A 52 11.84 27.04 26.63
CA LYS A 52 13.02 27.87 26.33
C LYS A 52 14.30 27.05 26.18
N GLU A 53 14.42 25.95 26.92
CA GLU A 53 15.59 25.08 26.89
C GLU A 53 15.63 24.15 25.67
N CYS A 54 14.53 24.08 24.90
CA CYS A 54 14.50 23.30 23.66
C CYS A 54 15.53 23.85 22.66
N PRO A 55 16.61 23.11 22.35
CA PRO A 55 17.71 23.64 21.54
C PRO A 55 17.30 23.95 20.10
N SER A 56 16.28 23.25 19.58
CA SER A 56 15.73 23.47 18.24
C SER A 56 14.48 24.34 18.22
N SER A 57 14.06 24.91 19.37
CA SER A 57 12.84 25.74 19.48
C SER A 57 11.57 25.05 18.94
N ALA A 58 11.49 23.72 19.09
CA ALA A 58 10.38 22.92 18.60
C ALA A 58 9.11 23.04 19.48
N LEU A 59 9.26 23.38 20.76
CA LEU A 59 8.16 23.43 21.72
C LEU A 59 7.47 24.80 21.72
N ASN A 60 6.14 24.82 21.75
CA ASN A 60 5.33 26.04 21.83
C ASN A 60 4.19 25.87 22.84
N ILE A 61 3.84 26.94 23.56
CA ILE A 61 2.66 26.97 24.41
C ILE A 61 1.55 27.69 23.65
N VAL A 62 0.46 26.99 23.37
CA VAL A 62 -0.71 27.54 22.69
C VAL A 62 -1.89 27.65 23.66
N GLU A 63 -2.68 28.71 23.48
CA GLU A 63 -3.89 28.92 24.28
C GLU A 63 -5.10 28.31 23.56
N ILE A 64 -5.75 27.37 24.24
CA ILE A 64 -7.05 26.85 23.85
C ILE A 64 -8.07 27.94 24.20
N LYS A 65 -8.52 28.67 23.18
CA LYS A 65 -9.54 29.71 23.31
C LYS A 65 -10.85 29.10 23.79
N SER A 66 -11.24 29.44 25.01
CA SER A 66 -12.60 29.32 25.53
C SER A 66 -13.24 30.69 25.34
N ASP A 67 -14.35 30.73 24.63
CA ASP A 67 -15.12 31.93 24.31
C ASP A 67 -15.92 32.46 25.53
N GLY A 68 -15.59 31.99 26.73
CA GLY A 68 -16.11 32.46 28.02
C GLY A 68 -17.57 32.05 28.30
N LYS A 69 -18.27 31.55 27.28
CA LYS A 69 -19.61 30.98 27.40
C LYS A 69 -19.56 29.71 28.25
N LYS A 70 -20.58 29.53 29.08
CA LYS A 70 -20.77 28.35 29.94
C LYS A 70 -22.16 27.74 29.73
N GLY A 71 -22.36 26.51 30.18
CA GLY A 71 -23.64 25.83 30.12
C GLY A 71 -24.13 25.59 28.69
N LYS A 72 -25.46 25.64 28.50
CA LYS A 72 -26.12 25.19 27.27
C LYS A 72 -25.64 25.89 25.99
N GLU A 73 -25.33 27.19 26.06
CA GLU A 73 -24.88 27.94 24.88
C GLU A 73 -23.50 27.50 24.41
N ALA A 74 -22.58 27.25 25.34
CA ALA A 74 -21.26 26.72 25.02
C ALA A 74 -21.36 25.31 24.43
N ILE A 75 -22.22 24.45 24.97
CA ILE A 75 -22.44 23.11 24.43
C ILE A 75 -23.02 23.16 23.01
N LYS A 76 -23.95 24.10 22.72
CA LYS A 76 -24.47 24.30 21.35
C LYS A 76 -23.36 24.67 20.36
N ASP A 77 -22.44 25.54 20.76
CA ASP A 77 -21.33 25.96 19.90
C ASP A 77 -20.31 24.82 19.71
N ILE A 78 -20.03 24.04 20.76
CA ILE A 78 -19.20 22.82 20.67
C ILE A 78 -19.81 21.80 19.71
N ILE A 79 -21.13 21.55 19.80
CA ILE A 79 -21.81 20.63 18.87
C ILE A 79 -21.63 21.10 17.43
N LYS A 80 -21.78 22.39 17.15
CA LYS A 80 -21.54 22.94 15.81
C LYS A 80 -20.09 22.74 15.35
N MET A 81 -19.10 22.87 16.25
CA MET A 81 -17.70 22.61 15.90
C MET A 81 -17.49 21.15 15.45
N ILE A 82 -18.09 20.18 16.17
CA ILE A 82 -18.01 18.76 15.81
C ILE A 82 -18.75 18.49 14.50
N GLU A 83 -19.96 19.03 14.33
CA GLU A 83 -20.77 18.88 13.10
C GLU A 83 -20.05 19.48 11.88
N ASN A 84 -19.41 20.65 12.03
CA ASN A 84 -18.60 21.27 10.98
C ASN A 84 -17.38 20.40 10.64
N LYS A 85 -16.65 19.91 11.66
CA LYS A 85 -15.51 19.00 11.45
C LYS A 85 -15.94 17.75 10.67
N ALA A 86 -17.08 17.16 11.00
CA ALA A 86 -17.62 16.00 10.27
C ALA A 86 -17.98 16.35 8.81
N ASN A 87 -18.56 17.52 8.56
CA ASN A 87 -18.92 17.94 7.21
C ASN A 87 -17.67 18.18 6.35
N GLU A 88 -16.68 18.87 6.90
CA GLU A 88 -15.43 19.26 6.23
C GLU A 88 -14.40 18.13 6.17
N PHE A 89 -14.56 17.07 6.97
CA PHE A 89 -13.61 15.95 6.99
C PHE A 89 -13.45 15.35 5.58
N SER A 90 -12.21 15.32 5.15
CA SER A 90 -11.77 14.84 3.84
C SER A 90 -10.46 14.09 4.01
N VAL A 91 -10.25 13.14 3.11
CA VAL A 91 -9.08 12.28 3.05
C VAL A 91 -8.54 12.38 1.63
N LYS A 92 -7.22 12.34 1.46
CA LYS A 92 -6.60 12.39 0.13
C LYS A 92 -7.11 11.21 -0.71
N GLU A 93 -7.59 11.51 -1.91
CA GLU A 93 -7.91 10.51 -2.92
C GLU A 93 -6.61 10.04 -3.60
N ILE A 94 -6.54 8.75 -3.89
CA ILE A 94 -5.39 8.09 -4.49
C ILE A 94 -5.61 7.97 -5.98
N THR A 95 -4.61 8.31 -6.79
CA THR A 95 -4.61 8.09 -8.24
C THR A 95 -3.62 7.00 -8.62
N GLY A 96 -3.63 6.52 -9.87
CA GLY A 96 -2.63 5.56 -10.34
C GLY A 96 -1.19 6.03 -10.10
N SER A 97 -0.95 7.33 -10.28
CA SER A 97 0.36 7.95 -10.07
C SER A 97 0.87 7.92 -8.62
N ASP A 98 -0.01 7.78 -7.63
CA ASP A 98 0.39 7.62 -6.22
C ASP A 98 0.90 6.20 -5.92
N ILE A 99 0.56 5.23 -6.77
CA ILE A 99 0.84 3.79 -6.61
C ILE A 99 1.41 3.19 -7.91
N PRO A 100 2.50 3.72 -8.47
CA PRO A 100 2.97 3.32 -9.80
C PRO A 100 3.41 1.85 -9.83
N LEU A 101 3.11 1.18 -10.93
CA LEU A 101 3.56 -0.17 -11.27
C LEU A 101 4.76 -0.06 -12.21
N ASN A 102 5.97 -0.16 -11.64
CA ASN A 102 7.18 -0.32 -12.44
C ASN A 102 7.53 -1.81 -12.55
N VAL A 103 7.35 -2.41 -13.72
CA VAL A 103 7.57 -3.86 -13.91
C VAL A 103 9.01 -4.29 -13.58
N ASP A 104 9.99 -3.40 -13.70
CA ASP A 104 11.39 -3.69 -13.44
C ASP A 104 11.72 -3.82 -11.96
N ASP A 105 10.80 -3.39 -11.07
CA ASP A 105 10.92 -3.63 -9.63
C ASP A 105 10.57 -5.09 -9.26
N TYR A 106 10.04 -5.89 -10.20
CA TYR A 106 9.56 -7.25 -9.97
C TYR A 106 10.44 -8.29 -10.68
N ASP A 107 10.80 -9.34 -9.95
CA ASP A 107 11.58 -10.46 -10.47
C ASP A 107 10.67 -11.45 -11.22
N ILE A 108 10.74 -11.43 -12.56
CA ILE A 108 10.05 -12.39 -13.43
C ILE A 108 11.08 -13.42 -13.90
N PRO A 109 10.99 -14.69 -13.45
CA PRO A 109 12.01 -15.68 -13.76
C PRO A 109 11.99 -16.07 -15.24
N VAL A 110 13.16 -16.11 -15.86
CA VAL A 110 13.35 -16.62 -17.22
C VAL A 110 13.40 -18.15 -17.18
N PRO A 111 12.48 -18.86 -17.86
CA PRO A 111 12.53 -20.32 -17.95
C PRO A 111 13.76 -20.81 -18.71
N TRP A 112 14.21 -22.02 -18.39
CA TRP A 112 15.30 -22.70 -19.09
C TRP A 112 14.86 -24.11 -19.51
N SER A 113 15.34 -24.54 -20.68
CA SER A 113 15.02 -25.84 -21.24
C SER A 113 16.03 -26.90 -20.79
N ARG A 114 15.54 -28.08 -20.41
CA ARG A 114 16.38 -29.27 -20.18
C ARG A 114 16.68 -30.04 -21.45
N LYS A 115 16.00 -29.71 -22.54
CA LYS A 115 16.08 -30.40 -23.84
C LYS A 115 17.02 -29.72 -24.82
N GLU A 116 17.64 -28.59 -24.45
CA GLU A 116 18.75 -28.07 -25.24
C GLU A 116 19.82 -29.16 -25.38
N TYR A 117 20.37 -29.30 -26.59
CA TYR A 117 21.31 -30.36 -26.96
C TYR A 117 20.77 -31.80 -26.97
N ASP A 118 19.49 -32.05 -26.66
CA ASP A 118 18.90 -33.37 -26.87
C ASP A 118 19.01 -33.76 -28.36
N ARG A 119 19.26 -35.06 -28.61
CA ARG A 119 19.50 -35.57 -29.97
C ARG A 119 18.23 -36.10 -30.61
N PHE A 120 17.91 -35.56 -31.77
CA PHE A 120 16.70 -35.87 -32.55
C PHE A 120 17.06 -36.42 -33.92
N SER A 121 16.16 -37.24 -34.48
CA SER A 121 16.39 -37.93 -35.75
C SER A 121 16.30 -37.04 -36.99
N SER A 122 15.80 -35.80 -36.86
CA SER A 122 15.65 -34.84 -37.95
C SER A 122 15.52 -33.42 -37.40
N GLU A 123 15.82 -32.42 -38.23
CA GLU A 123 15.62 -30.99 -37.91
C GLU A 123 14.18 -30.72 -37.49
N ARG A 124 13.21 -31.26 -38.23
CA ARG A 124 11.78 -31.14 -37.90
C ARG A 124 11.45 -31.70 -36.52
N ALA A 125 12.07 -32.81 -36.12
CA ALA A 125 11.86 -33.38 -34.79
C ALA A 125 12.45 -32.47 -33.70
N ALA A 126 13.64 -31.91 -33.91
CA ALA A 126 14.24 -30.92 -33.01
C ALA A 126 13.39 -29.65 -32.89
N ARG A 127 12.90 -29.11 -34.01
CA ARG A 127 12.01 -27.94 -34.04
C ARG A 127 10.68 -28.18 -33.34
N ASN A 128 10.05 -29.33 -33.55
CA ASN A 128 8.83 -29.69 -32.82
C ASN A 128 9.09 -29.80 -31.31
N ALA A 129 10.20 -30.42 -30.91
CA ALA A 129 10.58 -30.53 -29.50
C ALA A 129 10.83 -29.16 -28.86
N ALA A 130 11.53 -28.26 -29.56
CA ALA A 130 11.74 -26.88 -29.12
C ALA A 130 10.41 -26.12 -28.96
N LYS A 131 9.51 -26.25 -29.94
CA LYS A 131 8.18 -25.64 -29.91
C LYS A 131 7.32 -26.12 -28.73
N ASP A 132 7.27 -27.43 -28.51
CA ASP A 132 6.52 -28.03 -27.41
C ASP A 132 7.09 -27.62 -26.04
N GLU A 133 8.42 -27.59 -25.93
CA GLU A 133 9.12 -27.15 -24.72
C GLU A 133 8.86 -25.67 -24.42
N PHE A 134 8.96 -24.80 -25.44
CA PHE A 134 8.72 -23.37 -25.31
C PHE A 134 7.26 -23.07 -24.95
N TYR A 135 6.33 -23.76 -25.60
CA TYR A 135 4.92 -23.67 -25.24
C TYR A 135 4.70 -24.06 -23.78
N SER A 136 5.25 -25.19 -23.34
CA SER A 136 5.07 -25.68 -21.98
C SER A 136 5.64 -24.72 -20.93
N LEU A 137 6.85 -24.21 -21.15
CA LEU A 137 7.61 -23.45 -20.15
C LEU A 137 7.35 -21.93 -20.15
N CYS A 138 6.93 -21.36 -21.28
CA CYS A 138 6.73 -19.92 -21.42
C CYS A 138 5.26 -19.58 -21.74
N TYR A 139 4.69 -20.23 -22.75
CA TYR A 139 3.46 -19.73 -23.41
C TYR A 139 2.15 -20.30 -22.86
N SER A 140 2.20 -21.47 -22.20
CA SER A 140 1.02 -22.13 -21.64
C SER A 140 0.43 -21.32 -20.48
N GLN A 141 -0.88 -21.43 -20.26
CA GLN A 141 -1.52 -20.75 -19.12
C GLN A 141 -0.90 -21.17 -17.78
N SER A 142 -0.45 -22.42 -17.68
CA SER A 142 0.28 -22.93 -16.50
C SER A 142 1.65 -22.30 -16.30
N ALA A 143 2.29 -21.77 -17.35
CA ALA A 143 3.59 -21.13 -17.29
C ALA A 143 3.51 -19.64 -16.94
N TYR A 144 2.78 -18.86 -17.74
CA TYR A 144 2.79 -17.40 -17.56
C TYR A 144 1.88 -16.91 -16.42
N ARG A 145 0.80 -17.62 -16.06
CA ARG A 145 -0.10 -17.15 -14.99
C ARG A 145 0.59 -17.04 -13.64
N PRO A 146 1.42 -18.02 -13.20
CA PRO A 146 2.21 -17.86 -11.98
C PRO A 146 3.13 -16.64 -12.01
N MET A 147 3.75 -16.33 -13.17
CA MET A 147 4.60 -15.14 -13.32
C MET A 147 3.80 -13.85 -13.10
N LEU A 148 2.66 -13.71 -13.79
CA LEU A 148 1.78 -12.55 -13.62
C LEU A 148 1.21 -12.46 -12.21
N LYS A 149 0.84 -13.59 -11.63
CA LYS A 149 0.33 -13.64 -10.25
C LYS A 149 1.37 -13.13 -9.26
N LYS A 150 2.65 -13.49 -9.42
CA LYS A 150 3.74 -13.00 -8.58
C LYS A 150 3.82 -11.47 -8.62
N VAL A 151 3.78 -10.86 -9.81
CA VAL A 151 3.77 -9.40 -9.99
C VAL A 151 2.62 -8.75 -9.22
N PHE A 152 1.39 -9.27 -9.34
CA PHE A 152 0.22 -8.70 -8.64
C PHE A 152 0.28 -8.87 -7.12
N VAL A 153 0.79 -10.00 -6.63
CA VAL A 153 0.98 -10.24 -5.19
C VAL A 153 2.01 -9.26 -4.62
N GLU A 154 3.15 -9.10 -5.29
CA GLU A 154 4.20 -8.18 -4.85
C GLU A 154 3.73 -6.73 -4.95
N TYR A 155 3.03 -6.34 -6.03
CA TYR A 155 2.46 -4.99 -6.16
C TYR A 155 1.44 -4.70 -5.04
N LYS A 156 0.55 -5.64 -4.71
CA LYS A 156 -0.38 -5.52 -3.56
C LYS A 156 0.37 -5.28 -2.24
N ILE A 157 1.46 -6.00 -2.00
CA ILE A 157 2.24 -5.89 -0.76
C ILE A 157 3.01 -4.57 -0.72
N ASN A 158 3.63 -4.18 -1.83
CA ASN A 158 4.55 -3.05 -1.89
C ASN A 158 3.83 -1.70 -2.00
N LYS A 159 2.69 -1.65 -2.68
CA LYS A 159 1.98 -0.39 -2.98
C LYS A 159 0.64 -0.26 -2.26
N LEU A 160 -0.07 -1.37 -2.06
CA LEU A 160 -1.45 -1.32 -1.55
C LEU A 160 -1.59 -1.63 -0.05
N ARG A 161 -0.53 -2.17 0.58
CA ARG A 161 -0.54 -2.56 2.00
C ARG A 161 -1.06 -1.48 2.94
N PRO A 162 -0.65 -0.21 2.83
CA PRO A 162 -1.13 0.82 3.76
C PRO A 162 -2.66 0.99 3.82
N PHE A 163 -3.38 0.63 2.75
CA PHE A 163 -4.85 0.77 2.67
C PHE A 163 -5.63 -0.39 3.27
N TYR A 164 -4.96 -1.51 3.59
CA TYR A 164 -5.57 -2.65 4.28
C TYR A 164 -4.83 -3.06 5.56
N THR A 165 -3.84 -2.28 6.01
CA THR A 165 -3.24 -2.37 7.35
C THR A 165 -4.29 -1.94 8.39
N LEU A 166 -4.66 -2.88 9.27
CA LEU A 166 -5.72 -2.67 10.27
C LEU A 166 -5.18 -2.12 11.60
N GLU A 167 -3.89 -2.27 11.81
CA GLU A 167 -3.19 -1.73 12.96
C GLU A 167 -3.15 -0.20 12.90
N ASP A 168 -3.42 0.44 14.02
CA ASP A 168 -3.35 1.89 14.14
C ASP A 168 -1.90 2.34 14.42
N ASN A 169 -1.09 2.34 13.36
CA ASN A 169 0.31 2.76 13.37
C ASN A 169 0.71 3.40 12.03
N ASP A 170 1.95 3.89 11.96
CA ASP A 170 2.55 4.55 10.79
C ASP A 170 2.53 3.74 9.49
N ALA A 171 2.39 2.41 9.55
CA ALA A 171 2.22 1.56 8.38
C ALA A 171 0.80 1.61 7.78
N SER A 172 -0.15 2.23 8.47
CA SER A 172 -1.53 2.43 8.01
C SER A 172 -1.72 3.82 7.43
N PHE A 173 -2.37 3.88 6.25
CA PHE A 173 -2.72 5.15 5.61
C PHE A 173 -3.63 6.03 6.50
N TYR A 174 -4.41 5.40 7.39
CA TYR A 174 -5.42 6.06 8.21
C TYR A 174 -4.85 6.68 9.50
N TYR A 175 -3.62 6.33 9.87
CA TYR A 175 -3.05 6.67 11.17
C TYR A 175 -2.95 8.18 11.41
N SER A 176 -2.42 8.95 10.45
CA SER A 176 -2.32 10.41 10.59
C SER A 176 -3.68 11.07 10.78
N TYR A 177 -4.71 10.57 10.09
CA TYR A 177 -6.08 11.05 10.22
C TYR A 177 -6.69 10.66 11.58
N ASN A 178 -6.42 9.45 12.06
CA ASN A 178 -6.84 9.03 13.40
C ASN A 178 -6.23 9.93 14.48
N GLN A 179 -4.95 10.28 14.36
CA GLN A 179 -4.28 11.21 15.27
C GLN A 179 -4.92 12.60 15.25
N GLU A 180 -5.17 13.14 14.05
CA GLU A 180 -5.86 14.43 13.89
C GLU A 180 -7.23 14.45 14.60
N ILE A 181 -8.01 13.39 14.48
CA ILE A 181 -9.32 13.28 15.14
C ILE A 181 -9.20 13.11 16.66
N ARG A 182 -8.21 12.34 17.14
CA ARG A 182 -7.93 12.21 18.58
C ARG A 182 -7.58 13.54 19.22
N GLU A 183 -6.70 14.30 18.58
CA GLU A 183 -6.33 15.64 19.05
C GLU A 183 -7.54 16.57 19.08
N PHE A 184 -8.35 16.56 18.01
CA PHE A 184 -9.57 17.35 17.94
C PHE A 184 -10.54 16.99 19.07
N LEU A 185 -10.85 15.71 19.28
CA LEU A 185 -11.79 15.27 20.31
C LEU A 185 -11.26 15.53 21.72
N ALA A 186 -9.95 15.45 21.94
CA ALA A 186 -9.33 15.81 23.20
C ALA A 186 -9.48 17.31 23.52
N ASP A 187 -9.23 18.18 22.53
CA ASP A 187 -9.45 19.63 22.66
C ASP A 187 -10.93 19.96 22.92
N ILE A 188 -11.84 19.24 22.26
CA ILE A 188 -13.28 19.39 22.48
C ILE A 188 -13.69 18.91 23.88
N TYR A 189 -13.15 17.78 24.35
CA TYR A 189 -13.42 17.27 25.68
C TYR A 189 -13.07 18.29 26.77
N ILE A 190 -11.90 18.91 26.65
CA ILE A 190 -11.46 20.01 27.53
C ILE A 190 -12.48 21.16 27.52
N LYS A 191 -12.97 21.57 26.34
CA LYS A 191 -14.01 22.61 26.20
C LYS A 191 -15.33 22.20 26.82
N ILE A 192 -15.73 20.93 26.74
CA ILE A 192 -16.95 20.41 27.36
C ILE A 192 -16.83 20.48 28.89
N CYS A 193 -15.73 19.99 29.47
CA CYS A 193 -15.50 20.06 30.91
C CYS A 193 -15.53 21.51 31.41
N ASP A 194 -14.89 22.43 30.68
CA ASP A 194 -14.92 23.86 30.98
C ASP A 194 -16.35 24.41 30.91
N ALA A 195 -17.12 24.07 29.87
CA ALA A 195 -18.50 24.52 29.69
C ALA A 195 -19.45 24.02 30.79
N LEU A 196 -19.27 22.79 31.26
CA LEU A 196 -20.11 22.16 32.29
C LEU A 196 -19.67 22.50 33.72
N GLY A 197 -18.43 22.97 33.90
CA GLY A 197 -17.90 23.37 35.21
C GLY A 197 -17.52 22.21 36.13
N ASP A 198 -17.62 20.97 35.66
CA ASP A 198 -17.21 19.75 36.37
C ASP A 198 -16.68 18.73 35.36
N SER A 199 -15.43 18.30 35.56
CA SER A 199 -14.76 17.30 34.74
C SER A 199 -15.41 15.92 34.82
N ASN A 200 -16.21 15.64 35.86
CA ASN A 200 -16.93 14.36 36.00
C ASN A 200 -18.27 14.32 35.25
N SER A 201 -18.71 15.44 34.66
CA SER A 201 -19.99 15.51 33.96
C SER A 201 -20.03 14.68 32.67
N ILE A 202 -18.87 14.30 32.13
CA ILE A 202 -18.73 13.47 30.93
C ILE A 202 -17.53 12.52 31.07
N SER A 203 -17.72 11.26 30.69
CA SER A 203 -16.68 10.23 30.78
C SER A 203 -15.49 10.55 29.89
N GLU A 204 -14.27 10.30 30.36
CA GLU A 204 -13.05 10.39 29.53
C GLU A 204 -13.11 9.49 28.29
N GLU A 205 -13.88 8.40 28.32
CA GLU A 205 -14.13 7.55 27.16
C GLU A 205 -14.74 8.32 25.98
N TRP A 206 -15.41 9.46 26.23
CA TRP A 206 -15.99 10.29 25.19
C TRP A 206 -14.93 10.82 24.20
N LYS A 207 -13.72 11.13 24.67
CA LYS A 207 -12.65 11.67 23.81
C LYS A 207 -11.89 10.59 23.06
N LYS A 208 -12.09 9.31 23.41
CA LYS A 208 -11.40 8.21 22.75
C LYS A 208 -11.91 8.07 21.32
N PHE A 209 -10.95 7.82 20.44
CA PHE A 209 -11.19 7.58 19.03
C PHE A 209 -10.30 6.43 18.57
N ASP A 210 -10.96 5.35 18.20
CA ASP A 210 -10.34 4.19 17.60
C ASP A 210 -11.25 3.71 16.49
N MET A 211 -10.78 3.81 15.25
CA MET A 211 -11.53 3.42 14.05
C MET A 211 -10.75 2.34 13.31
N PRO A 212 -10.63 1.13 13.89
CA PRO A 212 -10.02 0.03 13.19
C PRO A 212 -10.92 -0.34 12.01
N LEU A 213 -10.32 -0.42 10.83
CA LEU A 213 -10.96 -1.10 9.73
C LEU A 213 -11.07 -2.59 10.08
N SER A 214 -12.13 -3.23 9.61
CA SER A 214 -12.37 -4.64 9.89
C SER A 214 -12.09 -5.46 8.64
N LYS A 215 -11.60 -6.69 8.82
CA LYS A 215 -11.57 -7.67 7.72
C LYS A 215 -12.96 -7.94 7.12
N LYS A 216 -14.03 -7.65 7.87
CA LYS A 216 -15.42 -7.79 7.39
C LYS A 216 -15.90 -6.59 6.58
N ASP A 217 -15.11 -5.53 6.47
CA ASP A 217 -15.42 -4.45 5.54
C ASP A 217 -15.23 -4.95 4.12
N PHE A 218 -16.30 -4.87 3.32
CA PHE A 218 -16.27 -5.29 1.91
C PHE A 218 -15.12 -4.64 1.12
N ALA A 219 -14.83 -3.38 1.40
CA ALA A 219 -13.71 -2.66 0.78
C ALA A 219 -12.33 -3.23 1.16
N ILE A 220 -12.20 -3.84 2.33
CA ILE A 220 -10.97 -4.49 2.80
C ILE A 220 -10.89 -5.93 2.28
N GLU A 221 -12.00 -6.66 2.32
CA GLU A 221 -12.10 -8.01 1.78
C GLU A 221 -11.76 -8.05 0.28
N ALA A 222 -12.08 -7.00 -0.46
CA ALA A 222 -11.72 -6.87 -1.87
C ALA A 222 -10.20 -7.06 -2.13
N PHE A 223 -9.34 -6.63 -1.21
CA PHE A 223 -7.88 -6.81 -1.36
C PHE A 223 -7.46 -8.28 -1.33
N ASP A 224 -8.20 -9.18 -0.67
CA ASP A 224 -7.88 -10.61 -0.60
C ASP A 224 -7.95 -11.30 -1.96
N TYR A 225 -8.66 -10.71 -2.92
CA TYR A 225 -8.80 -11.22 -4.27
C TYR A 225 -8.04 -10.40 -5.31
N TYR A 226 -7.27 -9.39 -4.91
CA TYR A 226 -6.60 -8.49 -5.84
C TYR A 226 -5.68 -9.24 -6.84
N ASP A 227 -4.97 -10.28 -6.38
CA ASP A 227 -4.08 -11.08 -7.22
C ASP A 227 -4.80 -11.86 -8.33
N SER A 228 -6.11 -12.11 -8.21
CA SER A 228 -6.88 -12.76 -9.27
C SER A 228 -7.00 -11.88 -10.52
N ARG A 229 -6.80 -10.56 -10.38
CA ARG A 229 -6.77 -9.60 -11.50
C ARG A 229 -5.66 -9.89 -12.50
N SER A 230 -4.60 -10.61 -12.11
CA SER A 230 -3.55 -11.12 -13.02
C SER A 230 -4.10 -11.93 -14.20
N THR A 231 -5.32 -12.46 -14.09
CA THR A 231 -6.00 -13.21 -15.16
C THR A 231 -6.93 -12.38 -16.05
N GLN A 232 -7.20 -11.13 -15.66
CA GLN A 232 -8.16 -10.21 -16.30
C GLN A 232 -7.55 -8.81 -16.50
N SER A 233 -6.22 -8.72 -16.57
CA SER A 233 -5.46 -7.47 -16.59
C SER A 233 -5.19 -6.93 -17.99
N GLY A 234 -5.69 -7.58 -19.04
CA GLY A 234 -5.36 -7.22 -20.43
C GLY A 234 -3.92 -7.55 -20.86
N ILE A 235 -3.00 -7.87 -19.93
CA ILE A 235 -1.57 -8.10 -20.24
C ILE A 235 -1.37 -9.11 -21.37
N MET A 236 -2.04 -10.27 -21.33
CA MET A 236 -1.88 -11.28 -22.38
C MET A 236 -2.61 -10.94 -23.68
N GLU A 237 -3.60 -10.05 -23.63
CA GLU A 237 -4.24 -9.51 -24.84
C GLU A 237 -3.28 -8.53 -25.52
N GLU A 238 -2.68 -7.63 -24.75
CA GLU A 238 -1.67 -6.70 -25.23
C GLU A 238 -0.40 -7.42 -25.70
N PHE A 239 0.09 -8.41 -24.95
CA PHE A 239 1.20 -9.26 -25.39
C PHE A 239 0.93 -9.87 -26.77
N LYS A 240 -0.30 -10.33 -27.02
CA LYS A 240 -0.70 -10.95 -28.30
C LYS A 240 -1.09 -9.93 -29.38
N SER A 241 -1.27 -8.66 -29.04
CA SER A 241 -1.68 -7.61 -29.99
C SER A 241 -0.61 -7.39 -31.07
N ARG A 242 0.65 -7.71 -30.75
CA ARG A 242 1.80 -7.73 -31.66
C ARG A 242 1.78 -8.84 -32.71
N GLY A 243 0.81 -9.75 -32.68
CA GLY A 243 0.57 -10.73 -33.73
C GLY A 243 1.71 -11.73 -33.91
N GLU A 244 2.33 -11.76 -35.10
CA GLU A 244 3.37 -12.73 -35.43
C GLU A 244 4.61 -12.60 -34.53
N TYR A 245 4.96 -11.37 -34.11
CA TYR A 245 6.14 -11.06 -33.30
C TYR A 245 6.07 -11.52 -31.83
N THR A 246 4.94 -12.07 -31.40
CA THR A 246 4.80 -12.72 -30.10
C THR A 246 4.18 -14.11 -30.23
N SER A 247 4.19 -14.68 -31.44
CA SER A 247 3.78 -16.05 -31.69
C SER A 247 4.82 -17.04 -31.17
N ILE A 248 4.40 -18.26 -30.87
CA ILE A 248 5.33 -19.34 -30.48
C ILE A 248 6.37 -19.56 -31.59
N ASP A 249 5.94 -19.52 -32.85
CA ASP A 249 6.82 -19.75 -33.99
C ASP A 249 7.90 -18.67 -34.10
N TRP A 250 7.57 -17.40 -33.81
CA TRP A 250 8.56 -16.32 -33.76
C TRP A 250 9.71 -16.59 -32.78
N TYR A 251 9.41 -17.02 -31.55
CA TYR A 251 10.44 -17.35 -30.58
C TYR A 251 11.24 -18.60 -30.96
N VAL A 252 10.60 -19.59 -31.58
CA VAL A 252 11.27 -20.81 -32.06
C VAL A 252 12.16 -20.51 -33.27
N ASP A 253 11.78 -19.56 -34.13
CA ASP A 253 12.57 -19.12 -35.28
C ASP A 253 13.86 -18.40 -34.88
N MET A 254 13.93 -17.87 -33.66
CA MET A 254 15.16 -17.29 -33.08
C MET A 254 16.12 -18.32 -32.48
N MET A 255 15.71 -19.59 -32.38
CA MET A 255 16.57 -20.67 -31.90
C MET A 255 17.42 -21.21 -33.04
N ASP A 256 18.60 -21.72 -32.70
CA ASP A 256 19.49 -22.38 -33.65
C ASP A 256 19.17 -23.88 -33.74
N PHE A 257 19.24 -24.42 -34.96
CA PHE A 257 19.02 -25.83 -35.24
C PHE A 257 20.21 -26.40 -36.01
N ASP A 258 20.99 -27.22 -35.34
CA ASP A 258 22.22 -27.81 -35.86
C ASP A 258 22.17 -29.34 -35.80
N PHE A 259 23.18 -29.99 -36.39
CA PHE A 259 23.33 -31.44 -36.31
C PHE A 259 24.79 -31.87 -36.20
N ASP A 260 24.99 -33.00 -35.52
CA ASP A 260 26.23 -33.76 -35.58
C ASP A 260 26.10 -34.92 -36.57
N GLU A 261 27.12 -35.13 -37.41
CA GLU A 261 27.21 -36.35 -38.21
C GLU A 261 27.75 -37.51 -37.36
N MET A 262 26.91 -38.51 -37.15
CA MET A 262 27.19 -39.67 -36.31
C MET A 262 27.37 -40.92 -37.17
N TYR A 263 28.38 -41.73 -36.87
CA TYR A 263 28.58 -43.03 -37.52
C TYR A 263 27.38 -43.95 -37.27
N ALA A 264 26.84 -44.53 -38.34
CA ALA A 264 25.63 -45.36 -38.35
C ALA A 264 25.88 -46.76 -38.95
N GLY A 265 27.13 -47.23 -38.94
CA GLY A 265 27.54 -48.54 -39.44
C GLY A 265 28.13 -48.51 -40.85
N GLU A 266 28.35 -49.69 -41.43
CA GLU A 266 28.78 -49.87 -42.83
C GLU A 266 27.63 -50.42 -43.68
N GLY A 267 27.45 -49.86 -44.86
CA GLY A 267 26.49 -50.33 -45.85
C GLY A 267 27.02 -51.52 -46.67
N LEU A 268 26.21 -51.99 -47.62
CA LEU A 268 26.64 -53.01 -48.59
C LEU A 268 27.94 -52.52 -49.27
N PHE A 269 28.95 -53.39 -49.34
CA PHE A 269 30.31 -53.12 -49.84
C PHE A 269 31.21 -52.26 -48.94
N GLY A 270 30.96 -52.19 -47.63
CA GLY A 270 31.88 -51.60 -46.65
C GLY A 270 31.95 -50.08 -46.67
N ARG A 271 30.93 -49.41 -47.23
CA ARG A 271 30.86 -47.94 -47.22
C ARG A 271 30.34 -47.44 -45.89
N THR A 272 31.06 -46.53 -45.26
CA THR A 272 30.61 -45.83 -44.05
C THR A 272 29.24 -45.18 -44.28
N LYS A 273 28.30 -45.48 -43.38
CA LYS A 273 27.00 -44.84 -43.29
C LYS A 273 27.04 -43.87 -42.12
N THR A 274 26.64 -42.64 -42.34
CA THR A 274 26.42 -41.65 -41.28
C THR A 274 24.93 -41.35 -41.14
N LYS A 275 24.54 -40.82 -39.99
CA LYS A 275 23.23 -40.21 -39.74
C LYS A 275 23.44 -38.86 -39.09
N ASN A 276 22.53 -37.93 -39.34
CA ASN A 276 22.56 -36.63 -38.67
C ASN A 276 21.74 -36.73 -37.39
N GLU A 277 22.33 -36.37 -36.26
CA GLU A 277 21.62 -36.18 -35.00
C GLU A 277 21.44 -34.69 -34.75
N TRP A 278 20.20 -34.24 -34.91
CA TRP A 278 19.82 -32.83 -34.82
C TRP A 278 19.59 -32.42 -33.37
N TYR A 279 19.84 -31.16 -33.05
CA TYR A 279 19.55 -30.57 -31.75
C TYR A 279 19.18 -29.09 -31.91
N PHE A 280 18.72 -28.46 -30.83
CA PHE A 280 18.47 -27.02 -30.80
C PHE A 280 19.22 -26.34 -29.65
N THR A 281 19.58 -25.07 -29.87
CA THR A 281 20.19 -24.17 -28.87
C THR A 281 19.55 -22.79 -28.93
N GLY A 282 19.81 -21.94 -27.94
CA GLY A 282 19.28 -20.57 -27.90
C GLY A 282 17.89 -20.46 -27.25
N PHE A 283 17.41 -21.51 -26.57
CA PHE A 283 16.14 -21.49 -25.85
C PHE A 283 16.15 -20.42 -24.77
N ASN A 284 17.22 -20.32 -23.99
CA ASN A 284 17.31 -19.35 -22.89
C ASN A 284 17.23 -17.90 -23.40
N SER A 285 17.79 -17.62 -24.58
CA SER A 285 17.68 -16.30 -25.22
C SER A 285 16.24 -16.03 -25.65
N ALA A 286 15.59 -16.96 -26.34
CA ALA A 286 14.20 -16.82 -26.75
C ALA A 286 13.24 -16.70 -25.54
N ALA A 287 13.52 -17.42 -24.45
CA ALA A 287 12.75 -17.34 -23.21
C ALA A 287 12.94 -15.99 -22.51
N LYS A 288 14.14 -15.40 -22.60
CA LYS A 288 14.39 -14.04 -22.11
C LYS A 288 13.62 -13.01 -22.93
N ASP A 289 13.66 -13.12 -24.27
CA ASP A 289 12.93 -12.22 -25.15
C ASP A 289 11.41 -12.28 -24.88
N PHE A 290 10.87 -13.47 -24.61
CA PHE A 290 9.49 -13.63 -24.15
C PHE A 290 9.20 -12.88 -22.85
N VAL A 291 10.09 -12.97 -21.85
CA VAL A 291 9.92 -12.25 -20.58
C VAL A 291 10.01 -10.74 -20.79
N ASP A 292 10.92 -10.28 -21.64
CA ASP A 292 11.07 -8.86 -21.98
C ASP A 292 9.82 -8.33 -22.71
N ASP A 293 9.24 -9.12 -23.62
CA ASP A 293 7.95 -8.80 -24.25
C ASP A 293 6.78 -8.83 -23.26
N LEU A 294 6.79 -9.75 -22.30
CA LEU A 294 5.78 -9.80 -21.23
C LEU A 294 5.88 -8.56 -20.33
N LYS A 295 7.10 -8.15 -19.98
CA LYS A 295 7.35 -6.90 -19.24
C LYS A 295 6.88 -5.68 -20.01
N HIS A 296 7.16 -5.63 -21.30
CA HIS A 296 6.66 -4.57 -22.16
C HIS A 296 5.12 -4.52 -22.15
N ALA A 297 4.44 -5.66 -22.29
CA ALA A 297 2.99 -5.72 -22.23
C ALA A 297 2.45 -5.26 -20.87
N ILE A 298 3.11 -5.60 -19.76
CA ILE A 298 2.75 -5.09 -18.41
C ILE A 298 2.83 -3.56 -18.37
N ASN A 299 3.91 -2.97 -18.88
CA ASN A 299 4.09 -1.52 -18.92
C ASN A 299 3.06 -0.82 -19.83
N MET A 300 2.66 -1.46 -20.93
CA MET A 300 1.66 -0.90 -21.85
C MET A 300 0.26 -0.81 -21.24
N VAL A 301 -0.05 -1.67 -20.28
CA VAL A 301 -1.35 -1.69 -19.57
C VAL A 301 -1.25 -1.22 -18.11
N SER A 302 -0.10 -0.66 -17.70
CA SER A 302 0.15 -0.28 -16.30
C SER A 302 -0.88 0.72 -15.80
N ASP A 303 -1.23 1.72 -16.61
CA ASP A 303 -2.20 2.76 -16.24
C ASP A 303 -3.57 2.15 -15.85
N GLU A 304 -4.05 1.14 -16.60
CA GLU A 304 -5.31 0.45 -16.27
C GLU A 304 -5.22 -0.40 -14.99
N ILE A 305 -4.06 -1.00 -14.75
CA ILE A 305 -3.78 -1.76 -13.52
C ILE A 305 -3.74 -0.82 -12.32
N GLU A 306 -3.04 0.30 -12.45
CA GLU A 306 -2.86 1.34 -11.44
C GLU A 306 -4.18 2.03 -11.09
N GLU A 307 -4.95 2.48 -12.09
CA GLU A 307 -6.28 3.07 -11.87
C GLU A 307 -7.25 2.08 -11.24
N GLY A 308 -7.21 0.82 -11.68
CA GLY A 308 -7.97 -0.24 -11.05
C GLY A 308 -7.57 -0.45 -9.59
N ALA A 309 -6.27 -0.39 -9.26
CA ALA A 309 -5.78 -0.51 -7.89
C ALA A 309 -6.14 0.71 -7.02
N ALA A 310 -6.10 1.91 -7.59
CA ALA A 310 -6.52 3.14 -6.94
C ALA A 310 -8.01 3.06 -6.56
N GLY A 311 -8.84 2.45 -7.41
CA GLY A 311 -10.25 2.17 -7.09
C GLY A 311 -10.44 1.32 -5.82
N PHE A 312 -9.59 0.32 -5.58
CA PHE A 312 -9.65 -0.48 -4.35
C PHE A 312 -9.25 0.36 -3.13
N ALA A 313 -8.15 1.12 -3.23
CA ALA A 313 -7.70 2.02 -2.16
C ALA A 313 -8.77 3.06 -1.82
N ASN A 314 -9.33 3.72 -2.83
CA ASN A 314 -10.37 4.73 -2.66
C ASN A 314 -11.67 4.16 -2.08
N SER A 315 -12.03 2.91 -2.41
CA SER A 315 -13.16 2.23 -1.77
C SER A 315 -12.97 2.07 -0.26
N ALA A 316 -11.77 1.69 0.18
CA ALA A 316 -11.43 1.57 1.60
C ALA A 316 -11.38 2.96 2.28
N ILE A 317 -10.81 3.96 1.60
CA ILE A 317 -10.80 5.36 2.06
C ILE A 317 -12.21 5.91 2.25
N ASP A 318 -13.12 5.65 1.31
CA ASP A 318 -14.51 6.08 1.43
C ASP A 318 -15.25 5.40 2.59
N SER A 319 -14.97 4.12 2.84
CA SER A 319 -15.50 3.40 4.01
C SER A 319 -15.01 4.05 5.31
N TYR A 320 -13.70 4.29 5.42
CA TYR A 320 -13.11 4.98 6.55
C TYR A 320 -13.72 6.37 6.75
N LYS A 321 -13.78 7.18 5.70
CA LYS A 321 -14.35 8.54 5.72
C LYS A 321 -15.80 8.55 6.23
N LYS A 322 -16.64 7.61 5.79
CA LYS A 322 -18.02 7.48 6.28
C LYS A 322 -18.07 7.21 7.77
N ARG A 323 -17.26 6.26 8.24
CA ARG A 323 -17.17 5.89 9.67
C ARG A 323 -16.73 7.05 10.56
N VAL A 324 -15.69 7.80 10.16
CA VAL A 324 -15.25 8.99 10.91
C VAL A 324 -16.38 10.01 11.02
N LYS A 325 -17.08 10.30 9.91
CA LYS A 325 -18.20 11.25 9.91
C LYS A 325 -19.36 10.78 10.79
N GLU A 326 -19.67 9.49 10.77
CA GLU A 326 -20.70 8.88 11.63
C GLU A 326 -20.32 8.97 13.11
N GLU A 327 -19.07 8.63 13.46
CA GLU A 327 -18.61 8.72 14.85
C GLU A 327 -18.66 10.15 15.37
N LEU A 328 -18.18 11.13 14.60
CA LEU A 328 -18.27 12.55 14.99
C LEU A 328 -19.73 13.00 15.18
N LYS A 329 -20.66 12.56 14.31
CA LYS A 329 -22.09 12.83 14.46
C LYS A 329 -22.68 12.18 15.71
N ASN A 330 -22.27 10.96 16.05
CA ASN A 330 -22.68 10.26 17.26
C ASN A 330 -22.19 11.01 18.51
N LYS A 331 -20.90 11.40 18.55
CA LYS A 331 -20.34 12.23 19.63
C LYS A 331 -21.10 13.54 19.80
N ALA A 332 -21.44 14.23 18.70
CA ALA A 332 -22.25 15.45 18.74
C ALA A 332 -23.67 15.20 19.26
N ALA A 333 -24.31 14.08 18.87
CA ALA A 333 -25.63 13.70 19.34
C ALA A 333 -25.67 13.40 20.84
N GLU A 334 -24.63 12.74 21.38
CA GLU A 334 -24.50 12.48 22.81
C GLU A 334 -24.49 13.76 23.65
N LEU A 335 -23.97 14.86 23.11
CA LEU A 335 -23.94 16.15 23.80
C LEU A 335 -25.30 16.87 23.83
N LYS A 336 -26.24 16.50 22.96
CA LYS A 336 -27.58 17.12 22.91
C LYS A 336 -28.36 16.94 24.21
N LYS A 337 -28.06 15.89 24.98
CA LYS A 337 -28.67 15.66 26.31
C LYS A 337 -28.39 16.80 27.30
N TYR A 338 -27.28 17.52 27.17
CA TYR A 338 -26.94 18.65 28.05
C TYR A 338 -27.59 19.97 27.61
N ILE A 339 -28.32 20.00 26.49
CA ILE A 339 -29.06 21.16 26.00
C ILE A 339 -30.55 21.06 26.39
N ASN A 340 -31.09 19.84 26.39
CA ASN A 340 -32.51 19.54 26.54
C ASN A 340 -32.99 19.39 28.00
N VAL A 341 -32.14 19.63 28.99
CA VAL A 341 -32.49 19.62 30.43
C VAL A 341 -33.11 20.93 30.86
#